data_AF-A0AAN6JGM7-F1
#
_entry.id   AF-A0AAN6JGM7-F1
#
_cell.length_a   1.000
_cell.length_b   1.000
_cell.length_c   1.000
_cell.angle_alpha   90.00
_cell.angle_beta   90.00
_cell.angle_gamma   90.00
#
_symmetry.space_group_name_H-M   'P 1'
#
loop_
_entity.id
_entity.type
_entity.pdbx_description
1 polymer ?
#
loop_
_entity_poly.entity_id
_entity_poly.type
_entity_poly.pdbx_seq_one_letter_code
_entity_poly.pdbx_strand_id
1 'polypeptide(L)'
;MSSAASFTRPRFALPLGTDAFPLQEEEEDNMLTLYDVLEQSAALNPDHLYAIQHVSLSSLTHTHSLTHAGLLRAVDRCSAWLLHSGLAARFSVSGKEKRQRRPPRIAILLHSDLATFIHVLAALKLGNPVALLSPRLSPHALAHLLTATDTQSIITTRTLARSLLLSSSSSTGLHIAHALPYTDFLSLSPTPHLDPLPIPPKGDESNETRNDSTVFVWHSSGSTGLPKPVFHTHRFWHCYLACHDFAPHHHVHAKRALNMPPLYH
;
A
#
# COMPACT_ATOMS: atom_id res chain seq x y z
N MET A 1 -18.81 -29.99 -10.97
CA MET A 1 -18.26 -28.79 -10.29
C MET A 1 -16.75 -28.98 -10.22
N SER A 2 -15.97 -28.19 -10.95
CA SER A 2 -14.51 -28.28 -10.87
C SER A 2 -14.08 -28.00 -9.43
N SER A 3 -13.33 -28.91 -8.81
CA SER A 3 -12.73 -28.68 -7.50
C SER A 3 -11.82 -27.47 -7.62
N ALA A 4 -12.23 -26.32 -7.05
CA ALA A 4 -11.33 -25.18 -6.94
C ALA A 4 -10.03 -25.65 -6.29
N ALA A 5 -8.88 -25.21 -6.81
CA ALA A 5 -7.58 -25.55 -6.24
C ALA A 5 -7.56 -25.17 -4.75
N SER A 6 -6.80 -25.91 -3.94
CA SER A 6 -6.61 -25.54 -2.53
C SER A 6 -5.76 -24.27 -2.47
N PHE A 7 -6.15 -23.34 -1.60
CA PHE A 7 -5.32 -22.17 -1.31
C PHE A 7 -3.99 -22.61 -0.72
N THR A 8 -2.90 -22.06 -1.24
CA THR A 8 -1.52 -22.28 -0.80
C THR A 8 -0.99 -21.01 -0.14
N ARG A 9 -0.72 -21.08 1.17
CA ARG A 9 -0.16 -19.95 1.91
C ARG A 9 1.31 -19.73 1.50
N PRO A 10 1.71 -18.49 1.15
CA PRO A 10 3.12 -18.17 0.94
C PRO A 10 3.96 -18.50 2.18
N ARG A 11 5.14 -19.11 1.99
CA ARG A 11 6.05 -19.46 3.07
C ARG A 11 7.04 -18.33 3.29
N PHE A 12 7.09 -17.77 4.50
CA PHE A 12 8.11 -16.81 4.88
C PHE A 12 8.71 -17.22 6.21
N ALA A 13 10.02 -17.05 6.34
CA ALA A 13 10.72 -17.18 7.60
C ALA A 13 10.95 -15.78 8.18
N LEU A 14 10.57 -15.59 9.44
CA LEU A 14 11.03 -14.45 10.22
C LEU A 14 12.09 -14.96 11.19
N PRO A 15 13.36 -14.54 11.06
CA PRO A 15 14.33 -14.76 12.11
C PRO A 15 13.84 -14.03 13.35
N LEU A 16 13.52 -14.81 14.39
CA LEU A 16 13.11 -14.28 15.69
C LEU A 16 14.33 -13.66 16.37
N GLY A 17 14.25 -12.39 16.77
CA GLY A 17 15.33 -11.73 17.51
C GLY A 17 15.39 -10.21 17.32
N THR A 18 16.37 -9.60 17.98
CA THR A 18 16.70 -8.17 17.87
C THR A 18 17.77 -7.89 16.81
N ASP A 19 18.39 -8.94 16.29
CA ASP A 19 19.44 -8.83 15.28
C ASP A 19 18.89 -8.25 13.98
N ALA A 20 19.77 -7.60 13.21
CA ALA A 20 19.42 -7.11 11.88
C ALA A 20 18.89 -8.26 11.04
N PHE A 21 17.83 -8.01 10.26
CA PHE A 21 17.28 -9.03 9.38
C PHE A 21 18.40 -9.50 8.44
N PRO A 22 18.70 -10.82 8.38
CA PRO A 22 19.86 -11.30 7.66
C PRO A 22 19.74 -10.92 6.19
N LEU A 23 20.79 -10.27 5.67
CA LEU A 23 21.00 -10.10 4.24
C LEU A 23 21.39 -11.47 3.67
N GLN A 24 20.45 -12.42 3.61
CA GLN A 24 20.74 -13.72 3.01
C GLN A 24 20.92 -13.56 1.50
N GLU A 25 21.99 -14.17 0.99
CA GLU A 25 22.21 -14.34 -0.44
C GLU A 25 21.11 -15.25 -1.01
N GLU A 26 20.42 -14.75 -2.04
CA GLU A 26 19.71 -15.51 -3.09
C GLU A 26 19.04 -16.85 -2.69
N GLU A 27 18.22 -16.87 -1.62
CA GLU A 27 17.17 -17.89 -1.53
C GLU A 27 15.91 -17.37 -2.24
N GLU A 28 15.47 -18.07 -3.29
CA GLU A 28 14.34 -17.73 -4.17
C GLU A 28 12.99 -17.54 -3.42
N ASP A 29 12.91 -17.93 -2.15
CA ASP A 29 11.67 -17.93 -1.36
C ASP A 29 11.56 -16.80 -0.30
N ASN A 30 12.53 -15.88 -0.20
CA ASN A 30 12.54 -14.92 0.91
C ASN A 30 11.63 -13.70 0.67
N MET A 31 10.42 -13.70 1.23
CA MET A 31 9.54 -12.52 1.26
C MET A 31 10.09 -11.48 2.25
N LEU A 32 10.62 -10.37 1.75
CA LEU A 32 11.24 -9.32 2.58
C LEU A 32 10.36 -8.08 2.75
N THR A 33 9.40 -7.87 1.85
CA THR A 33 8.47 -6.74 1.92
C THR A 33 7.01 -7.20 1.87
N LEU A 34 6.09 -6.27 2.09
CA LEU A 34 4.66 -6.58 1.97
C LEU A 34 4.23 -6.79 0.52
N TYR A 35 4.98 -6.22 -0.44
CA TYR A 35 4.74 -6.47 -1.85
C TYR A 35 5.14 -7.91 -2.24
N ASP A 36 6.22 -8.45 -1.66
CA ASP A 36 6.59 -9.87 -1.85
C ASP A 36 5.48 -10.83 -1.47
N VAL A 37 4.80 -10.54 -0.35
CA VAL A 37 3.65 -11.32 0.11
C VAL A 37 2.53 -11.29 -0.93
N LEU A 38 2.26 -10.14 -1.53
CA LEU A 38 1.27 -10.02 -2.59
C LEU A 38 1.70 -10.83 -3.84
N GLU A 39 2.93 -10.64 -4.30
CA GLU A 39 3.46 -11.26 -5.50
C GLU A 39 3.45 -12.79 -5.39
N GLN A 40 4.01 -13.34 -4.31
CA GLN A 40 3.99 -14.78 -4.07
C GLN A 40 2.57 -15.31 -3.88
N SER A 41 1.71 -14.58 -3.17
CA SER A 41 0.33 -15.00 -2.99
C SER A 41 -0.45 -15.05 -4.31
N ALA A 42 -0.20 -14.12 -5.23
CA ALA A 42 -0.78 -14.11 -6.56
C ALA A 42 -0.22 -15.19 -7.47
N ALA A 43 1.08 -15.51 -7.38
CA ALA A 43 1.69 -16.61 -8.12
C ALA A 43 1.12 -17.97 -7.68
N LEU A 44 0.96 -18.18 -6.37
CA LEU A 44 0.47 -19.43 -5.80
C LEU A 44 -1.06 -19.58 -5.90
N ASN A 45 -1.81 -18.48 -5.94
CA ASN A 45 -3.28 -18.50 -5.83
C ASN A 45 -3.98 -17.56 -6.83
N PRO A 46 -3.64 -17.56 -8.13
CA PRO A 46 -4.03 -16.50 -9.06
C PRO A 46 -5.54 -16.29 -9.15
N ASP A 47 -6.31 -17.38 -9.16
CA ASP A 47 -7.77 -17.37 -9.32
C ASP A 47 -8.54 -17.34 -8.00
N HIS A 48 -7.85 -17.44 -6.85
CA HIS A 48 -8.52 -17.34 -5.56
C HIS A 48 -9.04 -15.93 -5.33
N LEU A 49 -10.21 -15.83 -4.70
CA LEU A 49 -10.78 -14.56 -4.30
C LEU A 49 -9.98 -13.93 -3.17
N TYR A 50 -9.47 -12.73 -3.38
CA TYR A 50 -8.76 -11.92 -2.39
C TYR A 50 -9.74 -11.03 -1.61
N ALA A 51 -10.57 -10.26 -2.33
CA ALA A 51 -11.48 -9.30 -1.72
C ALA A 51 -12.82 -9.20 -2.47
N ILE A 52 -13.85 -8.78 -1.74
CA ILE A 52 -15.15 -8.40 -2.27
C ILE A 52 -15.43 -6.97 -1.80
N GLN A 53 -15.63 -6.04 -2.72
CA GLN A 53 -16.03 -4.67 -2.42
C GLN A 53 -17.47 -4.45 -2.85
N HIS A 54 -18.31 -4.04 -1.90
CA HIS A 54 -19.66 -3.59 -2.20
C HIS A 54 -19.66 -2.07 -2.40
N VAL A 55 -20.28 -1.62 -3.49
CA VAL A 55 -20.45 -0.20 -3.82
C VAL A 55 -21.93 0.08 -3.97
N SER A 56 -22.43 1.07 -3.23
CA SER A 56 -23.80 1.56 -3.41
C SER A 56 -23.77 2.77 -4.34
N LEU A 57 -24.28 2.62 -5.56
CA LEU A 57 -24.49 3.71 -6.51
C LEU A 57 -25.98 3.79 -6.82
N SER A 58 -26.61 4.92 -6.51
CA SER A 58 -27.99 5.21 -6.96
C SER A 58 -29.01 4.12 -6.61
N SER A 59 -28.95 3.60 -5.38
CA SER A 59 -29.81 2.52 -4.86
C SER A 59 -29.55 1.11 -5.43
N LEU A 60 -28.58 0.93 -6.32
CA LEU A 60 -28.10 -0.38 -6.78
C LEU A 60 -26.77 -0.72 -6.11
N THR A 61 -26.72 -1.92 -5.52
CA THR A 61 -25.48 -2.46 -4.94
C THR A 61 -24.71 -3.22 -6.01
N HIS A 62 -23.56 -2.67 -6.39
CA HIS A 62 -22.62 -3.36 -7.25
C HIS A 62 -21.59 -4.06 -6.39
N THR A 63 -21.24 -5.29 -6.77
CA THR A 63 -20.25 -6.10 -6.05
C THR A 63 -19.08 -6.36 -6.97
N HIS A 64 -17.89 -5.92 -6.56
CA HIS A 64 -16.65 -6.20 -7.26
C HIS A 64 -15.87 -7.28 -6.52
N SER A 65 -15.70 -8.42 -7.18
CA SER A 65 -14.87 -9.53 -6.72
C SER A 65 -13.46 -9.38 -7.30
N LEU A 66 -12.44 -9.47 -6.47
CA LEU A 66 -11.04 -9.29 -6.84
C LEU A 66 -10.26 -10.56 -6.51
N THR A 67 -9.60 -11.17 -7.50
CA THR A 67 -8.70 -12.31 -7.27
C THR A 67 -7.30 -11.85 -6.85
N HIS A 68 -6.45 -12.76 -6.37
CA HIS A 68 -5.05 -12.40 -6.04
C HIS A 68 -4.28 -11.89 -7.28
N ALA A 69 -4.39 -12.57 -8.43
CA ALA A 69 -3.78 -12.08 -9.67
C ALA A 69 -4.41 -10.76 -10.15
N GLY A 70 -5.71 -10.58 -9.92
CA GLY A 70 -6.41 -9.33 -10.19
C GLY A 70 -5.87 -8.16 -9.36
N LEU A 71 -5.60 -8.40 -8.07
CA LEU A 71 -5.02 -7.41 -7.17
C LEU A 71 -3.59 -7.06 -7.59
N LEU A 72 -2.74 -8.05 -7.88
CA LEU A 72 -1.37 -7.81 -8.34
C LEU A 72 -1.36 -6.93 -9.59
N ARG A 73 -2.16 -7.27 -10.60
CA ARG A 73 -2.31 -6.46 -11.83
C ARG A 73 -2.78 -5.03 -11.51
N ALA A 74 -3.73 -4.87 -10.59
CA ALA A 74 -4.24 -3.54 -10.21
C ALA A 74 -3.16 -2.69 -9.54
N VAL A 75 -2.38 -3.30 -8.64
CA VAL A 75 -1.23 -2.67 -7.97
C VAL A 75 -0.15 -2.30 -8.99
N ASP A 76 0.12 -3.16 -9.97
CA ASP A 76 1.09 -2.88 -11.03
C ASP A 76 0.69 -1.68 -11.89
N ARG A 77 -0.57 -1.64 -12.32
CA ARG A 77 -1.11 -0.52 -13.10
C ARG A 77 -1.13 0.78 -12.29
N CYS A 78 -1.50 0.71 -11.02
CA CYS A 78 -1.42 1.85 -10.11
C CYS A 78 0.03 2.33 -9.91
N SER A 79 1.00 1.40 -9.80
CA SER A 79 2.42 1.76 -9.66
C SER A 79 2.97 2.46 -10.90
N ALA A 80 2.55 2.04 -12.09
CA ALA A 80 2.87 2.74 -13.33
C ALA A 80 2.30 4.16 -13.31
N TRP A 81 1.01 4.31 -12.98
CA TRP A 81 0.39 5.63 -12.88
C TRP A 81 1.10 6.54 -11.86
N LEU A 82 1.41 6.05 -10.66
CA LEU A 82 2.11 6.82 -9.63
C LEU A 82 3.47 7.32 -10.09
N LEU A 83 4.26 6.44 -10.72
CA LEU A 83 5.61 6.77 -11.17
C LEU A 83 5.58 7.75 -12.35
N HIS A 84 4.78 7.48 -13.38
CA HIS A 84 4.73 8.29 -14.60
C HIS A 84 4.01 9.64 -14.40
N SER A 85 3.16 9.76 -13.36
CA SER A 85 2.55 11.03 -12.96
C SER A 85 3.47 11.89 -12.07
N GLY A 86 4.68 11.42 -11.74
CA GLY A 86 5.60 12.12 -10.85
C GLY A 86 5.15 12.19 -9.38
N LEU A 87 4.23 11.31 -8.96
CA LEU A 87 3.73 11.23 -7.58
C LEU A 87 4.60 10.34 -6.70
N ALA A 88 5.22 9.35 -7.33
CA ALA A 88 6.17 8.44 -6.73
C ALA A 88 7.52 8.56 -7.46
N ALA A 89 8.55 8.03 -6.81
CA ALA A 89 9.88 7.94 -7.37
C ALA A 89 10.49 6.62 -6.91
N ARG A 90 11.52 6.15 -7.60
CA ARG A 90 12.29 4.99 -7.15
C ARG A 90 13.55 5.44 -6.44
N PHE A 91 14.20 4.53 -5.75
CA PHE A 91 15.53 4.81 -5.20
C PHE A 91 16.47 5.29 -6.30
N SER A 92 17.24 6.32 -5.98
CA SER A 92 18.27 6.83 -6.87
C SER A 92 19.62 6.78 -6.18
N VAL A 93 20.65 6.44 -6.95
CA VAL A 93 22.03 6.57 -6.50
C VAL A 93 22.49 7.97 -6.90
N SER A 94 22.86 8.80 -5.92
CA SER A 94 23.29 10.17 -6.19
C SER A 94 24.54 10.53 -5.39
N GLY A 95 25.42 11.32 -6.02
CA GLY A 95 26.67 11.80 -5.42
C GLY A 95 27.87 10.88 -5.64
N LYS A 96 29.08 11.42 -5.42
CA LYS A 96 30.36 10.70 -5.55
C LYS A 96 30.49 9.50 -4.60
N GLU A 97 29.72 9.50 -3.51
CA GLU A 97 29.72 8.46 -2.47
C GLU A 97 28.71 7.32 -2.71
N LYS A 98 28.02 7.27 -3.87
CA LYS A 98 26.99 6.24 -4.19
C LYS A 98 25.93 6.04 -3.08
N ARG A 99 25.57 7.08 -2.33
CA ARG A 99 24.53 6.99 -1.30
C ARG A 99 23.16 6.78 -1.96
N GLN A 100 22.48 5.70 -1.59
CA GLN A 100 21.11 5.44 -2.01
C GLN A 100 20.19 6.47 -1.34
N ARG A 101 19.49 7.27 -2.15
CA ARG A 101 18.44 8.17 -1.67
C ARG A 101 17.11 7.47 -1.81
N ARG A 102 16.43 7.32 -0.68
CA ARG A 102 15.09 6.79 -0.62
C ARG A 102 14.10 7.75 -1.29
N PRO A 103 13.09 7.26 -2.02
CA PRO A 103 12.08 8.13 -2.59
C PRO A 103 11.20 8.78 -1.49
N PRO A 104 10.59 9.93 -1.80
CA PRO A 104 9.84 10.70 -0.81
C PRO A 104 8.57 9.98 -0.36
N ARG A 105 8.07 10.40 0.80
CA ARG A 105 6.84 9.86 1.38
C ARG A 105 5.61 10.38 0.65
N ILE A 106 4.64 9.49 0.47
CA ILE A 106 3.35 9.78 -0.14
C ILE A 106 2.27 9.69 0.94
N ALA A 107 1.48 10.74 1.13
CA ALA A 107 0.27 10.64 1.94
C ALA A 107 -0.91 10.10 1.12
N ILE A 108 -1.72 9.26 1.74
CA ILE A 108 -2.99 8.79 1.19
C ILE A 108 -4.10 9.28 2.11
N LEU A 109 -4.95 10.17 1.58
CA LEU A 109 -6.14 10.71 2.23
C LEU A 109 -7.36 10.31 1.41
N LEU A 110 -7.79 9.07 1.61
CA LEU A 110 -8.88 8.41 0.91
C LEU A 110 -9.81 7.70 1.90
N HIS A 111 -11.00 7.31 1.44
CA HIS A 111 -11.89 6.44 2.23
C HIS A 111 -11.33 5.02 2.32
N SER A 112 -11.79 4.27 3.32
CA SER A 112 -11.32 2.89 3.55
C SER A 112 -11.97 1.92 2.57
N ASP A 113 -11.37 1.77 1.40
CA ASP A 113 -11.82 0.87 0.32
C ASP A 113 -10.63 0.28 -0.45
N LEU A 114 -10.93 -0.47 -1.53
CA LEU A 114 -9.93 -1.02 -2.44
C LEU A 114 -9.02 0.05 -3.07
N ALA A 115 -9.48 1.28 -3.26
CA ALA A 115 -8.61 2.33 -3.80
C ALA A 115 -7.47 2.62 -2.82
N THR A 116 -7.77 2.82 -1.54
CA THR A 116 -6.72 3.00 -0.51
C THR A 116 -5.75 1.83 -0.52
N PHE A 117 -6.25 0.61 -0.52
CA PHE A 117 -5.41 -0.59 -0.47
C PHE A 117 -4.48 -0.73 -1.69
N ILE A 118 -5.00 -0.50 -2.90
CA ILE A 118 -4.23 -0.58 -4.15
C ILE A 118 -3.16 0.51 -4.18
N HIS A 119 -3.49 1.76 -3.84
CA HIS A 119 -2.52 2.85 -3.84
C HIS A 119 -1.41 2.65 -2.80
N VAL A 120 -1.74 2.10 -1.63
CA VAL A 120 -0.76 1.72 -0.59
C VAL A 120 0.25 0.74 -1.17
N LEU A 121 -0.21 -0.39 -1.69
CA LEU A 121 0.67 -1.46 -2.18
C LEU A 121 1.48 -1.00 -3.40
N ALA A 122 0.91 -0.16 -4.25
CA ALA A 122 1.60 0.41 -5.40
C ALA A 122 2.73 1.36 -5.00
N ALA A 123 2.52 2.21 -3.98
CA ALA A 123 3.57 3.06 -3.43
C ALA A 123 4.67 2.22 -2.75
N LEU A 124 4.29 1.19 -1.99
CA LEU A 124 5.25 0.27 -1.37
C LEU A 124 6.08 -0.47 -2.41
N LYS A 125 5.47 -0.97 -3.50
CA LYS A 125 6.18 -1.60 -4.62
C LYS A 125 7.31 -0.70 -5.17
N LEU A 126 7.08 0.62 -5.21
CA LEU A 126 8.05 1.59 -5.71
C LEU A 126 9.11 1.99 -4.66
N GLY A 127 8.95 1.57 -3.41
CA GLY A 127 9.83 1.91 -2.29
C GLY A 127 9.45 3.18 -1.52
N ASN A 128 8.33 3.83 -1.90
CA ASN A 128 7.83 5.03 -1.24
C ASN A 128 7.18 4.69 0.11
N PRO A 129 7.62 5.30 1.23
CA PRO A 129 6.87 5.23 2.47
C PRO A 129 5.49 5.88 2.32
N VAL A 130 4.49 5.33 3.00
CA VAL A 130 3.11 5.80 2.93
C VAL A 130 2.66 6.39 4.26
N ALA A 131 2.19 7.63 4.26
CA ALA A 131 1.41 8.18 5.38
C ALA A 131 -0.08 7.93 5.16
N LEU A 132 -0.70 7.08 5.99
CA LEU A 132 -2.14 6.82 5.94
C LEU A 132 -2.85 7.82 6.85
N LEU A 133 -3.65 8.70 6.26
CA LEU A 133 -4.31 9.79 6.97
C LEU A 133 -5.83 9.59 6.98
N SER A 134 -6.45 9.75 8.16
CA SER A 134 -7.90 9.68 8.27
C SER A 134 -8.58 10.89 7.62
N PRO A 135 -9.59 10.70 6.74
CA PRO A 135 -10.44 11.77 6.23
C PRO A 135 -11.22 12.54 7.32
N ARG A 136 -11.26 12.03 8.55
CA ARG A 136 -11.94 12.64 9.70
C ARG A 136 -11.06 13.65 10.45
N LEU A 137 -9.78 13.77 10.10
CA LEU A 137 -8.88 14.74 10.70
C LEU A 137 -9.28 16.17 10.32
N SER A 138 -9.09 17.10 11.26
CA SER A 138 -9.26 18.52 10.98
C SER A 138 -8.18 19.01 10.00
N PRO A 139 -8.44 20.09 9.24
CA PRO A 139 -7.43 20.72 8.37
C PRO A 139 -6.09 20.99 9.08
N HIS A 140 -6.16 21.50 10.31
CA HIS A 140 -4.98 21.79 11.12
C HIS A 140 -4.21 20.51 11.52
N ALA A 141 -4.92 19.44 11.88
CA ALA A 141 -4.30 18.15 12.18
C ALA A 141 -3.63 17.52 10.93
N LEU A 142 -4.24 17.67 9.75
CA LEU A 142 -3.65 17.23 8.49
C LEU A 142 -2.36 17.99 8.19
N ALA A 143 -2.36 19.32 8.27
CA ALA A 143 -1.15 20.13 8.05
C ALA A 143 -0.04 19.78 9.04
N HIS A 144 -0.39 19.58 10.33
CA HIS A 144 0.56 19.14 11.34
C HIS A 144 1.21 17.80 10.98
N LEU A 145 0.43 16.79 10.61
CA LEU A 145 0.95 15.47 10.24
C LEU A 145 1.77 15.52 8.94
N LEU A 146 1.32 16.24 7.92
CA LEU A 146 2.05 16.37 6.65
C LEU A 146 3.42 17.01 6.86
N THR A 147 3.49 18.03 7.72
CA THR A 147 4.76 18.68 8.09
C THR A 147 5.64 17.77 8.94
N ALA A 148 5.07 17.17 9.99
CA ALA A 148 5.81 16.27 10.90
C ALA A 148 6.33 15.01 10.22
N THR A 149 5.76 14.65 9.06
CA THR A 149 6.15 13.49 8.27
C THR A 149 6.88 13.86 6.98
N ASP A 150 7.31 15.11 6.78
CA ASP A 150 8.04 15.54 5.57
C ASP A 150 7.42 14.96 4.27
N THR A 151 6.09 15.09 4.15
CA THR A 151 5.35 14.51 3.03
C THR A 151 5.38 15.47 1.84
N GLN A 152 5.76 14.97 0.66
CA GLN A 152 5.91 15.78 -0.55
C GLN A 152 4.72 15.66 -1.51
N SER A 153 4.01 14.52 -1.49
CA SER A 153 2.84 14.30 -2.32
C SER A 153 1.69 13.72 -1.51
N ILE A 154 0.46 14.06 -1.90
CA ILE A 154 -0.76 13.52 -1.30
C ILE A 154 -1.74 13.07 -2.38
N ILE A 155 -2.22 11.84 -2.24
CA ILE A 155 -3.25 11.26 -3.08
C ILE A 155 -4.58 11.39 -2.34
N THR A 156 -5.56 12.03 -2.96
CA THR A 156 -6.86 12.27 -2.34
C THR A 156 -8.01 12.32 -3.35
N THR A 157 -9.25 12.52 -2.91
CA THR A 157 -10.39 12.77 -3.80
C THR A 157 -10.66 14.26 -3.91
N ARG A 158 -11.40 14.70 -4.94
CA ARG A 158 -11.82 16.10 -5.07
C ARG A 158 -12.60 16.59 -3.85
N THR A 159 -13.42 15.72 -3.26
CA THR A 159 -14.22 16.05 -2.08
C THR A 159 -13.35 16.27 -0.85
N LEU A 160 -12.38 15.38 -0.62
CA LEU A 160 -11.49 15.45 0.54
C LEU A 160 -10.42 16.53 0.40
N ALA A 161 -9.98 16.85 -0.82
CA ALA A 161 -9.00 17.91 -1.08
C ALA A 161 -9.41 19.29 -0.50
N ARG A 162 -10.71 19.55 -0.32
CA ARG A 162 -11.19 20.80 0.29
C ARG A 162 -10.67 21.01 1.71
N SER A 163 -10.55 19.95 2.52
CA SER A 163 -10.00 20.09 3.88
C SER A 163 -8.51 20.43 3.87
N LEU A 164 -7.76 19.99 2.86
CA LEU A 164 -6.36 20.35 2.67
C LEU A 164 -6.20 21.82 2.28
N LEU A 165 -7.03 22.31 1.37
CA LEU A 165 -7.00 23.72 0.93
C LEU A 165 -7.38 24.70 2.07
N LEU A 166 -8.18 24.26 3.04
CA LEU A 166 -8.50 25.06 4.22
C LEU A 166 -7.34 25.16 5.23
N SER A 167 -6.27 24.38 5.04
CA SER A 167 -5.08 24.39 5.92
C SER A 167 -3.95 25.32 5.46
N SER A 168 -4.21 26.20 4.48
CA SER A 168 -3.29 26.97 3.60
C SER A 168 -2.27 27.93 4.25
N SER A 169 -1.81 27.71 5.48
CA SER A 169 -0.72 28.49 6.08
C SER A 169 0.67 27.89 5.86
N SER A 170 0.82 26.66 5.36
CA SER A 170 2.11 25.94 5.42
C SER A 170 2.49 25.01 4.26
N SER A 171 1.65 24.81 3.24
CA SER A 171 1.88 23.78 2.21
C SER A 171 2.47 24.30 0.90
N THR A 172 3.37 25.28 0.93
CA THR A 172 4.14 25.66 -0.26
C THR A 172 5.03 24.49 -0.69
N GLY A 173 4.62 23.75 -1.74
CA GLY A 173 5.38 22.62 -2.30
C GLY A 173 4.73 21.24 -2.18
N LEU A 174 3.56 21.09 -1.54
CA LEU A 174 2.86 19.79 -1.49
C LEU A 174 2.18 19.49 -2.84
N HIS A 175 2.54 18.39 -3.49
CA HIS A 175 1.90 17.95 -4.72
C HIS A 175 0.59 17.19 -4.41
N ILE A 176 -0.55 17.84 -4.66
CA ILE A 176 -1.87 17.22 -4.46
C ILE A 176 -2.33 16.56 -5.76
N ALA A 177 -2.57 15.25 -5.73
CA ALA A 177 -3.15 14.50 -6.83
C ALA A 177 -4.49 13.88 -6.49
N HIS A 178 -5.32 13.76 -7.52
CA HIS A 178 -6.58 13.04 -7.43
C HIS A 178 -6.36 11.56 -7.72
N ALA A 179 -6.79 10.71 -6.80
CA ALA A 179 -6.79 9.27 -6.99
C ALA A 179 -7.65 8.90 -8.21
N LEU A 180 -7.13 7.98 -9.04
CA LEU A 180 -7.98 7.30 -10.01
C LEU A 180 -8.91 6.33 -9.27
N PRO A 181 -10.14 6.13 -9.78
CA PRO A 181 -11.03 5.15 -9.20
C PRO A 181 -10.43 3.76 -9.34
N TYR A 182 -10.54 2.93 -8.31
CA TYR A 182 -9.91 1.61 -8.32
C TYR A 182 -10.41 0.72 -9.47
N THR A 183 -11.62 0.95 -9.96
CA THR A 183 -12.20 0.27 -11.12
C THR A 183 -11.37 0.44 -12.38
N ASP A 184 -10.69 1.57 -12.55
CA ASP A 184 -9.80 1.80 -13.71
C ASP A 184 -8.63 0.82 -13.67
N PHE A 185 -8.06 0.57 -12.49
CA PHE A 185 -7.00 -0.42 -12.28
C PHE A 185 -7.48 -1.86 -12.42
N LEU A 186 -8.75 -2.14 -12.11
CA LEU A 186 -9.35 -3.47 -12.24
C LEU A 186 -9.76 -3.81 -13.68
N SER A 187 -10.00 -2.80 -14.53
CA SER A 187 -10.49 -2.97 -15.90
C SER A 187 -9.67 -4.00 -16.69
N LEU A 188 -10.37 -4.91 -17.36
CA LEU A 188 -9.81 -5.82 -18.36
C LEU A 188 -9.88 -5.24 -19.77
N SER A 189 -10.72 -4.22 -19.97
CA SER A 189 -10.82 -3.50 -21.23
C SER A 189 -9.73 -2.42 -21.32
N PRO A 190 -9.30 -2.05 -22.54
CA PRO A 190 -8.29 -1.04 -22.73
C PRO A 190 -8.64 0.28 -22.04
N THR A 191 -7.68 0.83 -21.29
CA THR A 191 -7.81 2.07 -20.51
C THR A 191 -6.73 3.04 -21.02
N PRO A 192 -7.07 3.97 -21.94
CA PRO A 192 -6.09 4.71 -22.76
C PRO A 192 -5.03 5.50 -22.00
N HIS A 193 -5.31 5.91 -20.76
CA HIS A 193 -4.41 6.70 -19.93
C HIS A 193 -3.55 5.85 -18.97
N LEU A 194 -3.80 4.54 -18.88
CA LEU A 194 -3.05 3.61 -18.03
C LEU A 194 -2.25 2.59 -18.83
N ASP A 195 -2.86 2.00 -19.87
CA ASP A 195 -2.25 0.88 -20.58
C ASP A 195 -0.97 1.22 -21.36
N PRO A 196 -0.79 2.45 -21.89
CA PRO A 196 0.48 2.83 -22.49
C PRO A 196 1.63 3.01 -21.48
N LEU A 197 1.34 3.06 -20.17
CA LEU A 197 2.34 3.32 -19.14
C LEU A 197 3.12 2.03 -18.84
N PRO A 198 4.45 2.01 -19.05
CA PRO A 198 5.26 0.83 -18.71
C PRO A 198 5.17 0.52 -17.21
N ILE A 199 4.90 -0.76 -16.89
CA ILE A 199 4.88 -1.23 -15.51
C ILE A 199 6.32 -1.19 -14.97
N PRO A 200 6.61 -0.43 -13.91
CA PRO A 200 7.93 -0.43 -13.32
C PRO A 200 8.18 -1.75 -12.59
N PRO A 201 9.42 -2.28 -12.64
CA PRO A 201 9.79 -3.38 -11.77
C PRO A 201 9.76 -2.93 -10.31
N LYS A 202 9.69 -3.89 -9.39
CA LYS A 202 9.79 -3.66 -7.95
C LYS A 202 11.02 -2.80 -7.62
N GLY A 203 10.84 -1.85 -6.70
CA GLY A 203 11.79 -0.77 -6.45
C GLY A 203 11.99 -0.43 -4.98
N ASP A 204 11.50 -1.22 -4.04
CA ASP A 204 11.71 -1.14 -2.58
C ASP A 204 13.05 -1.76 -2.13
N GLU A 205 13.94 -2.02 -3.09
CA GLU A 205 15.21 -2.70 -2.95
C GLU A 205 16.35 -1.76 -2.50
N SER A 206 16.41 -1.39 -1.22
CA SER A 206 17.66 -0.84 -0.64
C SER A 206 18.54 -1.96 -0.09
N ASN A 207 19.84 -1.99 -0.38
CA ASN A 207 20.68 -3.13 0.00
C ASN A 207 21.02 -3.22 1.49
N GLU A 208 20.75 -2.19 2.28
CA GLU A 208 21.28 -2.12 3.65
C GLU A 208 20.25 -2.42 4.74
N THR A 209 18.94 -2.17 4.53
CA THR A 209 17.91 -2.33 5.60
C THR A 209 16.47 -2.45 5.07
N ARG A 210 16.21 -3.28 4.02
CA ARG A 210 14.86 -3.40 3.40
C ARG A 210 13.74 -3.56 4.44
N ASN A 211 13.95 -4.41 5.45
CA ASN A 211 12.92 -4.76 6.41
C ASN A 211 12.80 -3.80 7.61
N ASP A 212 13.86 -3.03 7.92
CA ASP A 212 13.93 -2.12 9.09
C ASP A 212 13.67 -0.65 8.74
N SER A 213 13.47 -0.35 7.46
CA SER A 213 13.14 1.00 7.02
C SER A 213 11.64 1.28 7.23
N THR A 214 11.31 2.50 7.68
CA THR A 214 9.90 2.93 7.85
C THR A 214 9.13 2.86 6.55
N VAL A 215 8.06 2.09 6.45
CA VAL A 215 7.25 1.96 5.23
C VAL A 215 5.84 2.52 5.40
N PHE A 216 5.36 2.55 6.64
CA PHE A 216 4.11 3.20 6.99
C PHE A 216 4.30 4.28 8.03
N VAL A 217 3.49 5.32 7.90
CA VAL A 217 3.24 6.30 8.94
C VAL A 217 1.75 6.35 9.22
N TRP A 218 1.35 5.91 10.40
CA TRP A 218 0.00 6.05 10.92
C TRP A 218 -0.06 7.25 11.84
N HIS A 219 -1.22 7.51 12.44
CA HIS A 219 -1.36 8.59 13.39
C HIS A 219 -2.21 8.19 14.60
N SER A 220 -1.89 8.76 15.77
CA SER A 220 -2.78 8.67 16.93
C SER A 220 -4.09 9.43 16.69
N SER A 221 -5.12 9.19 17.51
CA SER A 221 -6.40 9.91 17.43
C SER A 221 -6.32 11.40 17.85
N GLY A 222 -5.30 11.80 18.61
CA GLY A 222 -5.13 13.20 19.07
C GLY A 222 -6.10 13.62 20.19
N SER A 223 -6.47 12.71 21.10
CA SER A 223 -7.41 13.03 22.18
C SER A 223 -6.87 14.06 23.19
N THR A 224 -5.55 14.17 23.35
CA THR A 224 -4.90 15.09 24.30
C THR A 224 -4.06 16.18 23.60
N GLY A 225 -4.30 16.44 22.32
CA GLY A 225 -3.51 17.38 21.52
C GLY A 225 -3.46 17.00 20.04
N LEU A 226 -2.50 17.54 19.30
CA LEU A 226 -2.35 17.18 17.88
C LEU A 226 -1.95 15.71 17.73
N PRO A 227 -2.48 15.02 16.70
CA PRO A 227 -2.15 13.63 16.47
C PRO A 227 -0.66 13.48 16.13
N LYS A 228 -0.03 12.45 16.68
CA LYS A 228 1.39 12.15 16.47
C LYS A 228 1.56 11.07 15.39
N PRO A 229 2.59 11.17 14.54
CA PRO A 229 2.92 10.10 13.59
C PRO A 229 3.45 8.85 14.32
N VAL A 230 3.08 7.68 13.83
CA VAL A 230 3.51 6.36 14.32
C VAL A 230 4.14 5.59 13.17
N PHE A 231 5.42 5.27 13.30
CA PHE A 231 6.24 4.73 12.21
C PHE A 231 6.34 3.21 12.30
N HIS A 232 6.03 2.50 11.21
CA HIS A 232 6.16 1.04 11.13
C HIS A 232 7.08 0.65 9.97
N THR A 233 7.85 -0.42 10.17
CA THR A 233 8.74 -1.02 9.17
C THR A 233 8.06 -2.22 8.51
N HIS A 234 8.63 -2.79 7.44
CA HIS A 234 8.12 -4.04 6.89
C HIS A 234 8.14 -5.17 7.94
N ARG A 235 9.20 -5.21 8.76
CA ARG A 235 9.41 -6.25 9.78
C ARG A 235 8.28 -6.28 10.80
N PHE A 236 7.81 -5.11 11.24
CA PHE A 236 6.66 -5.01 12.14
C PHE A 236 5.44 -5.74 11.59
N TRP A 237 5.11 -5.51 10.30
CA TRP A 237 3.95 -6.13 9.67
C TRP A 237 4.14 -7.60 9.34
N HIS A 238 5.35 -8.00 8.96
CA HIS A 238 5.72 -9.39 8.79
C HIS A 238 5.55 -10.20 10.07
N CYS A 239 5.96 -9.65 11.23
CA CYS A 239 5.71 -10.30 12.53
C CYS A 239 4.21 -10.61 12.72
N TYR A 240 3.32 -9.67 12.41
CA TYR A 240 1.87 -9.93 12.48
C TYR A 240 1.41 -11.01 11.52
N LEU A 241 1.91 -11.03 10.28
CA LEU A 241 1.60 -12.10 9.34
C LEU A 241 2.01 -13.47 9.89
N ALA A 242 3.14 -13.57 10.59
CA ALA A 242 3.63 -14.84 11.14
C ALA A 242 2.78 -15.36 12.31
N CYS A 243 2.17 -14.46 13.08
CA CYS A 243 1.33 -14.81 14.23
C CYS A 243 0.01 -15.51 13.86
N HIS A 244 -0.41 -15.44 12.60
CA HIS A 244 -1.67 -16.02 12.14
C HIS A 244 -1.44 -17.28 11.33
N ASP A 245 -1.26 -18.42 12.00
CA ASP A 245 -1.18 -19.72 11.33
C ASP A 245 -2.52 -20.43 11.22
N PHE A 246 -2.76 -21.04 10.06
CA PHE A 246 -3.94 -21.83 9.79
C PHE A 246 -3.51 -23.27 9.57
N ALA A 247 -4.01 -24.17 10.42
CA ALA A 247 -3.78 -25.59 10.22
C ALA A 247 -4.29 -26.04 8.83
N PRO A 248 -3.65 -27.03 8.18
CA PRO A 248 -4.01 -27.47 6.82
C PRO A 248 -5.48 -27.88 6.62
N HIS A 249 -6.15 -28.31 7.70
CA HIS A 249 -7.57 -28.68 7.69
C HIS A 249 -8.52 -27.48 7.84
N HIS A 250 -8.01 -26.28 8.12
CA HIS A 250 -8.83 -25.07 8.05
C HIS A 250 -9.10 -24.75 6.58
N HIS A 251 -10.36 -24.89 6.16
CA HIS A 251 -10.84 -24.52 4.82
C HIS A 251 -10.82 -22.99 4.60
N VAL A 252 -9.65 -22.37 4.64
CA VAL A 252 -9.44 -20.91 4.59
C VAL A 252 -10.01 -20.28 3.32
N HIS A 253 -9.98 -21.02 2.20
CA HIS A 253 -10.56 -20.60 0.91
C HIS A 253 -12.09 -20.37 0.99
N ALA A 254 -12.78 -21.04 1.92
CA ALA A 254 -14.21 -20.90 2.15
C ALA A 254 -14.56 -19.84 3.21
N LYS A 255 -13.58 -19.33 3.95
CA LYS A 255 -13.79 -18.29 4.98
C LYS A 255 -13.79 -16.90 4.35
N ARG A 256 -14.51 -15.97 4.97
CA ARG A 256 -14.51 -14.54 4.62
C ARG A 256 -14.31 -13.75 5.91
N ALA A 257 -13.35 -12.84 5.90
CA ALA A 257 -13.15 -11.88 6.98
C ALA A 257 -13.85 -10.57 6.59
N LEU A 258 -14.71 -10.07 7.47
CA LEU A 258 -15.32 -8.75 7.28
C LEU A 258 -14.37 -7.70 7.87
N ASN A 259 -13.81 -6.85 7.01
CA ASN A 259 -13.00 -5.73 7.47
C ASN A 259 -13.89 -4.53 7.81
N MET A 260 -14.04 -4.25 9.10
CA MET A 260 -14.83 -3.12 9.63
C MET A 260 -13.98 -1.92 10.08
N PRO A 261 -12.77 -2.12 10.67
CA PRO A 261 -11.90 -1.00 10.99
C PRO A 261 -11.48 -0.25 9.71
N PRO A 262 -11.38 1.09 9.76
CA PRO A 262 -10.84 1.82 8.61
C PRO A 262 -9.36 1.46 8.41
N LEU A 263 -8.91 1.35 7.16
CA LEU A 263 -7.54 0.98 6.79
C LEU A 263 -6.44 1.95 7.28
N TYR A 264 -6.81 3.09 7.85
CA TYR A 264 -5.92 4.10 8.41
C TYR A 264 -5.92 4.08 9.96
N HIS A 265 -6.35 2.97 10.58
CA HIS A 265 -6.35 2.71 12.04
C HIS A 265 -5.64 1.41 12.38
#